data_AF-A0A7X1DAH0-F1
#
_entry.id   AF-A0A7X1DAH0-F1
#
_cell.length_a   1.000
_cell.length_b   1.000
_cell.length_c   1.000
_cell.angle_alpha   90.00
_cell.angle_beta   90.00
_cell.angle_gamma   90.00
#
_symmetry.space_group_name_H-M   'P 1'
#
loop_
_entity.id
_entity.type
_entity.pdbx_description
1 polymer ?
#
loop_
_entity_poly.entity_id
_entity_poly.type
_entity_poly.pdbx_seq_one_letter_code
_entity_poly.pdbx_strand_id
1 'polypeptide(L)'
;MKKLVDWFKGLSKTWKIVVIIGAVIVVVLAVTTSDDEGEQASEKVNNSKTTKKASKPKLSTKDLALIKDDLVEFEARELSSENILKDTIKGEIWSDLDFANDNINQMIGTMKRYQQEILNIDALKRSSEASADTQTFKKVFTEWSDFKIQRIQVTIDLLNGKKDSEAAFKKRYHNQIIFKKVRTDKLQTALNNLKVGYQLLDSQK
;
A
#
# COMPACT_ATOMS: atom_id res chain seq x y z
N MET A 1 21.90 22.60 29.44
CA MET A 1 21.53 21.23 29.03
C MET A 1 20.92 20.38 30.14
N LYS A 2 21.49 20.27 31.36
CA LYS A 2 20.94 19.42 32.44
C LYS A 2 19.45 19.68 32.76
N LYS A 3 19.06 20.95 32.95
CA LYS A 3 17.66 21.33 33.22
C LYS A 3 16.64 20.95 32.13
N LEU A 4 17.05 20.93 30.86
CA LEU A 4 16.18 20.57 29.73
C LEU A 4 15.99 19.06 29.62
N VAL A 5 17.06 18.30 29.86
CA VAL A 5 17.02 16.83 29.87
C VAL A 5 16.18 16.33 31.03
N ASP A 6 16.30 16.95 32.21
CA ASP A 6 15.53 16.56 33.40
C ASP A 6 14.04 16.91 33.25
N TRP A 7 13.74 18.09 32.69
CA TRP A 7 12.38 18.47 32.31
C TRP A 7 11.77 17.48 31.30
N PHE A 8 12.51 17.12 30.24
CA PHE A 8 12.03 16.18 29.24
C PHE A 8 11.80 14.78 29.83
N LYS A 9 12.70 14.32 30.71
CA LYS A 9 12.54 13.03 31.40
C LYS A 9 11.32 12.99 32.32
N GLY A 10 10.93 14.11 32.92
CA GLY A 10 9.73 14.24 33.77
C GLY A 10 8.39 14.18 33.03
N LEU A 11 8.37 14.30 31.70
CA LEU A 11 7.13 14.25 30.91
C LEU A 11 6.58 12.82 30.77
N SER A 12 5.25 12.69 30.69
CA SER A 12 4.61 11.41 30.37
C SER A 12 4.92 10.97 28.93
N LYS A 13 4.79 9.66 28.65
CA LYS A 13 5.17 9.08 27.33
C LYS A 13 4.47 9.79 26.16
N THR A 14 3.21 10.17 26.33
CA THR A 14 2.41 10.86 25.30
C THR A 14 2.95 12.27 25.02
N TRP A 15 3.29 13.04 26.06
CA TRP A 15 3.82 14.39 25.88
C TRP A 15 5.25 14.41 25.32
N LYS A 16 6.07 13.40 25.63
CA LYS A 16 7.40 13.23 25.01
C LYS A 16 7.31 13.06 23.49
N ILE A 17 6.34 12.28 23.02
CA ILE A 17 6.11 12.07 21.58
C ILE A 17 5.71 13.39 20.91
N VAL A 18 4.83 14.17 21.53
CA VAL A 18 4.41 15.49 21.01
C VAL A 18 5.60 16.45 20.89
N VAL A 19 6.47 16.51 21.90
CA VAL A 19 7.67 17.37 21.88
C VAL A 19 8.66 16.95 20.79
N ILE A 20 8.87 15.64 20.59
CA ILE A 20 9.74 15.14 19.52
C ILE A 20 9.16 15.51 18.14
N ILE A 21 7.86 15.29 17.93
CA ILE A 21 7.21 15.60 16.65
C ILE A 21 7.27 17.11 16.38
N GLY A 22 7.00 17.94 17.39
CA GLY A 22 7.11 19.40 17.27
C GLY A 22 8.52 19.86 16.92
N ALA A 23 9.55 19.30 17.57
CA ALA A 23 10.94 19.63 17.27
C ALA A 23 11.34 19.24 15.83
N VAL A 24 10.91 18.07 15.35
CA VAL A 24 11.19 17.62 13.98
C VAL A 24 10.54 18.56 12.95
N ILE A 25 9.30 19.02 13.20
CA ILE A 25 8.61 19.97 12.31
C ILE A 25 9.34 21.32 12.26
N VAL A 26 9.80 21.84 13.40
CA VAL A 26 10.55 23.12 13.46
C VAL A 26 11.90 23.00 12.74
N VAL A 27 12.61 21.87 12.89
CA VAL A 27 13.87 21.64 12.17
C VAL A 27 13.65 21.57 10.66
N VAL A 28 12.60 20.89 10.20
CA VAL A 28 12.25 20.83 8.78
C VAL A 28 11.91 22.21 8.22
N LEU A 29 11.17 23.03 8.97
CA LEU A 29 10.85 24.40 8.55
C LEU A 29 12.10 25.29 8.50
N ALA A 30 12.96 25.21 9.52
CA ALA A 30 14.19 26.00 9.58
C ALA A 30 15.17 25.67 8.44
N VAL A 31 15.32 24.39 8.09
CA VAL A 31 16.18 23.97 6.96
C VAL A 31 15.59 24.39 5.61
N THR A 32 14.28 24.63 5.51
CA THR A 32 13.64 25.14 4.28
C THR A 32 13.62 26.66 4.16
N THR A 33 14.04 27.41 5.19
CA THR A 33 14.02 28.88 5.22
C THR A 33 15.39 29.53 5.40
N SER A 34 16.47 28.76 5.50
CA SER A 34 17.83 29.29 5.60
C SER A 34 18.51 29.29 4.23
N ASP A 35 18.24 30.34 3.45
CA ASP A 35 19.14 30.90 2.44
C ASP A 35 18.59 32.27 2.05
N ASP A 36 18.78 33.27 2.93
CA ASP A 36 18.67 34.67 2.53
C ASP A 36 19.26 35.58 3.60
N GLU A 37 20.59 35.77 3.59
CA GLU A 37 21.24 37.04 4.00
C GLU A 37 22.62 37.13 3.32
N GLY A 38 22.83 38.09 2.42
CA GLY A 38 24.17 38.42 1.90
C GLY A 38 24.26 39.22 0.60
N GLU A 39 24.11 40.55 0.72
CA GLU A 39 24.73 41.63 -0.07
C GLU A 39 24.40 41.92 -1.56
N GLN A 40 24.28 43.23 -1.78
CA GLN A 40 23.96 43.99 -2.99
C GLN A 40 24.98 43.83 -4.12
N ALA A 41 24.50 43.77 -5.37
CA ALA A 41 24.72 44.84 -6.38
C ALA A 41 24.19 44.42 -7.77
N SER A 42 23.40 45.33 -8.36
CA SER A 42 23.20 45.61 -9.79
C SER A 42 23.33 44.48 -10.82
N GLU A 43 22.23 44.10 -11.46
CA GLU A 43 21.96 44.45 -12.87
C GLU A 43 20.59 43.93 -13.33
N LYS A 44 19.89 44.78 -14.09
CA LYS A 44 18.67 44.43 -14.80
C LYS A 44 18.99 43.38 -15.87
N VAL A 45 18.48 42.16 -15.72
CA VAL A 45 18.12 41.32 -16.87
C VAL A 45 16.76 40.69 -16.58
N ASN A 46 15.74 41.18 -17.30
CA ASN A 46 14.45 40.51 -17.42
C ASN A 46 14.68 39.11 -18.00
N ASN A 47 14.73 38.10 -17.14
CA ASN A 47 14.55 36.73 -17.57
C ASN A 47 13.58 36.07 -16.59
N SER A 48 12.30 36.21 -16.90
CA SER A 48 11.24 35.45 -16.27
C SER A 48 11.38 33.98 -16.67
N LYS A 49 12.38 33.29 -16.10
CA LYS A 49 12.32 31.85 -15.91
C LYS A 49 11.22 31.62 -14.89
N THR A 50 10.00 31.48 -15.38
CA THR A 50 8.99 30.68 -14.70
C THR A 50 9.60 29.30 -14.53
N THR A 51 10.23 29.07 -13.38
CA THR A 51 10.49 27.74 -12.86
C THR A 51 9.13 27.06 -12.84
N LYS A 52 8.83 26.27 -13.88
CA LYS A 52 7.68 25.36 -13.89
C LYS A 52 7.83 24.52 -12.63
N LYS A 53 7.08 24.86 -11.58
CA LYS A 53 6.89 24.01 -10.41
C LYS A 53 6.49 22.66 -10.98
N ALA A 54 7.35 21.65 -10.86
CA ALA A 54 7.04 20.31 -11.34
C ALA A 54 5.67 19.94 -10.77
N SER A 55 4.69 19.71 -11.66
CA SER A 55 3.33 19.42 -11.23
C SER A 55 3.36 18.16 -10.39
N LYS A 56 2.74 18.19 -9.21
CA LYS A 56 2.65 17.00 -8.34
C LYS A 56 2.04 15.85 -9.13
N PRO A 57 2.64 14.64 -9.08
CA PRO A 57 2.09 13.50 -9.79
C PRO A 57 0.67 13.21 -9.27
N LYS A 58 -0.25 12.98 -10.20
CA LYS A 58 -1.69 12.85 -9.94
C LYS A 58 -2.26 11.70 -10.78
N LEU A 59 -3.18 10.94 -10.18
CA LEU A 59 -3.94 9.92 -10.90
C LEU A 59 -4.84 10.59 -11.95
N SER A 60 -4.66 10.20 -13.21
CA SER A 60 -5.55 10.57 -14.29
C SER A 60 -6.83 9.73 -14.25
N THR A 61 -7.86 10.13 -15.01
CA THR A 61 -9.08 9.32 -15.16
C THR A 61 -8.77 7.93 -15.74
N LYS A 62 -7.78 7.82 -16.63
CA LYS A 62 -7.32 6.54 -17.17
C LYS A 62 -6.70 5.65 -16.09
N ASP A 63 -5.90 6.23 -15.21
CA ASP A 63 -5.29 5.49 -14.09
C ASP A 63 -6.35 4.98 -13.11
N LEU A 64 -7.38 5.80 -12.81
CA LEU A 64 -8.48 5.40 -11.93
C LEU A 64 -9.34 4.29 -12.56
N ALA A 65 -9.54 4.32 -13.87
CA ALA A 65 -10.22 3.25 -14.60
C ALA A 65 -9.39 1.96 -14.57
N LEU A 66 -8.08 2.04 -14.83
CA LEU A 66 -7.17 0.89 -14.74
C LEU A 66 -7.18 0.27 -13.34
N ILE A 67 -7.12 1.08 -12.28
CA ILE A 67 -7.24 0.59 -10.90
C ILE A 67 -8.54 -0.20 -10.69
N LYS A 68 -9.66 0.32 -11.21
CA LYS A 68 -10.95 -0.36 -11.08
C LYS A 68 -10.96 -1.70 -11.82
N ASP A 69 -10.54 -1.71 -13.08
CA ASP A 69 -10.58 -2.89 -13.92
C ASP A 69 -9.64 -3.99 -13.40
N ASP A 70 -8.42 -3.61 -13.00
CA ASP A 70 -7.45 -4.54 -12.44
C ASP A 70 -7.89 -5.08 -11.08
N LEU A 71 -8.61 -4.31 -10.26
CA LEU A 71 -9.19 -4.80 -9.01
C LEU A 71 -10.30 -5.82 -9.25
N VAL A 72 -11.17 -5.58 -10.23
CA VAL A 72 -12.23 -6.55 -10.63
C VAL A 72 -11.60 -7.87 -11.03
N GLU A 73 -10.61 -7.83 -11.92
CA GLU A 73 -9.91 -9.03 -12.37
C GLU A 73 -9.14 -9.70 -11.23
N PHE A 74 -8.47 -8.94 -10.37
CA PHE A 74 -7.77 -9.48 -9.21
C PHE A 74 -8.70 -10.25 -8.27
N GLU A 75 -9.86 -9.68 -7.91
CA GLU A 75 -10.83 -10.36 -7.05
C GLU A 75 -11.48 -11.58 -7.75
N ALA A 76 -11.68 -11.53 -9.06
CA ALA A 76 -12.16 -12.69 -9.83
C ALA A 76 -11.15 -13.87 -9.79
N ARG A 77 -9.85 -13.58 -9.88
CA ARG A 77 -8.81 -14.62 -9.73
C ARG A 77 -8.72 -15.14 -8.30
N GLU A 78 -8.96 -14.30 -7.30
CA GLU A 78 -9.00 -14.75 -5.91
C GLU A 78 -10.16 -15.73 -5.67
N LEU A 79 -11.37 -15.41 -6.15
CA LEU A 79 -12.53 -16.31 -6.07
C LEU A 79 -12.26 -17.63 -6.81
N SER A 80 -11.70 -17.56 -8.02
CA SER A 80 -11.39 -18.76 -8.79
C SER A 80 -10.34 -19.63 -8.09
N SER A 81 -9.33 -19.01 -7.47
CA SER A 81 -8.32 -19.70 -6.67
C SER A 81 -8.97 -20.37 -5.45
N GLU A 82 -9.87 -19.68 -4.77
CA GLU A 82 -10.58 -20.22 -3.61
C GLU A 82 -11.42 -21.46 -3.98
N ASN A 83 -12.08 -21.46 -5.13
CA ASN A 83 -12.84 -22.62 -5.60
C ASN A 83 -11.93 -23.82 -5.88
N ILE A 84 -10.84 -23.63 -6.64
CA ILE A 84 -9.88 -24.71 -6.94
C ILE A 84 -9.29 -25.29 -5.64
N LEU A 85 -8.89 -24.44 -4.70
CA LEU A 85 -8.37 -24.89 -3.42
C LEU A 85 -9.40 -25.70 -2.61
N LYS A 86 -10.68 -25.27 -2.59
CA LYS A 86 -11.76 -26.01 -1.93
C LYS A 86 -12.00 -27.37 -2.58
N ASP A 87 -12.05 -27.42 -3.90
CA ASP A 87 -12.31 -28.65 -4.66
C ASP A 87 -11.17 -29.65 -4.48
N THR A 88 -9.92 -29.17 -4.46
CA THR A 88 -8.74 -29.98 -4.15
C THR A 88 -8.78 -30.52 -2.73
N ILE A 89 -9.11 -29.68 -1.73
CA ILE A 89 -9.23 -30.11 -0.32
C ILE A 89 -10.33 -31.17 -0.15
N LYS A 90 -11.43 -31.04 -0.91
CA LYS A 90 -12.56 -31.96 -0.87
C LYS A 90 -12.27 -33.30 -1.57
N GLY A 91 -11.21 -33.36 -2.40
CA GLY A 91 -10.84 -34.54 -3.16
C GLY A 91 -11.73 -34.76 -4.39
N GLU A 92 -12.16 -33.66 -5.03
CA GLU A 92 -12.91 -33.75 -6.29
C GLU A 92 -12.07 -34.42 -7.39
N ILE A 93 -12.69 -35.32 -8.15
CA ILE A 93 -12.01 -36.22 -9.12
C ILE A 93 -11.20 -35.45 -10.18
N TRP A 94 -11.68 -34.26 -10.56
CA TRP A 94 -11.05 -33.43 -11.59
C TRP A 94 -9.98 -32.47 -11.01
N SER A 95 -9.85 -32.37 -9.69
CA SER A 95 -9.01 -31.39 -9.00
C SER A 95 -7.94 -32.08 -8.16
N ASP A 96 -7.08 -32.86 -8.81
CA ASP A 96 -5.89 -33.40 -8.17
C ASP A 96 -4.84 -32.31 -7.86
N LEU A 97 -3.76 -32.69 -7.18
CA LEU A 97 -2.75 -31.74 -6.72
C LEU A 97 -1.96 -31.12 -7.89
N ASP A 98 -1.78 -31.84 -9.00
CA ASP A 98 -1.07 -31.32 -10.17
C ASP A 98 -1.92 -30.27 -10.89
N PHE A 99 -3.21 -30.56 -11.09
CA PHE A 99 -4.18 -29.59 -11.60
C PHE A 99 -4.22 -28.33 -10.72
N ALA A 100 -4.27 -28.50 -9.40
CA ALA A 100 -4.29 -27.39 -8.45
C ALA A 100 -3.00 -26.56 -8.56
N ASN A 101 -1.84 -27.21 -8.61
CA ASN A 101 -0.54 -26.54 -8.73
C ASN A 101 -0.45 -25.70 -10.00
N ASP A 102 -0.82 -26.25 -11.15
CA ASP A 102 -0.75 -25.54 -12.44
C ASP A 102 -1.63 -24.30 -12.43
N ASN A 103 -2.89 -24.45 -12.03
CA ASN A 103 -3.85 -23.35 -12.06
C ASN A 103 -3.55 -22.29 -10.98
N ILE A 104 -3.24 -22.70 -9.75
CA ILE A 104 -2.96 -21.75 -8.66
C ILE A 104 -1.68 -20.96 -8.93
N ASN A 105 -0.63 -21.59 -9.46
CA ASN A 105 0.60 -20.87 -9.82
C ASN A 105 0.35 -19.82 -10.92
N GLN A 106 -0.45 -20.16 -11.93
CA GLN A 106 -0.86 -19.21 -12.96
C GLN A 106 -1.72 -18.06 -12.40
N MET A 107 -2.66 -18.37 -11.50
CA MET A 107 -3.51 -17.35 -10.86
C MET A 107 -2.68 -16.41 -9.97
N ILE A 108 -1.75 -16.95 -9.17
CA ILE A 108 -0.82 -16.14 -8.36
C ILE A 108 0.02 -15.23 -9.26
N GLY A 109 0.57 -15.75 -10.37
CA GLY A 109 1.33 -14.95 -11.34
C GLY A 109 0.50 -13.81 -11.93
N THR A 110 -0.75 -14.09 -12.27
CA THR A 110 -1.70 -13.11 -12.82
C THR A 110 -2.10 -12.05 -11.77
N MET A 111 -2.38 -12.45 -10.53
CA MET A 111 -2.67 -11.52 -9.43
C MET A 111 -1.48 -10.60 -9.13
N LYS A 112 -0.25 -11.13 -9.16
CA LYS A 112 0.97 -10.33 -9.04
C LYS A 112 1.12 -9.34 -10.20
N ARG A 113 0.76 -9.74 -11.43
CA ARG A 113 0.77 -8.83 -12.59
C ARG A 113 -0.17 -7.63 -12.36
N TYR A 114 -1.44 -7.86 -12.02
CA TYR A 114 -2.39 -6.78 -11.71
C TYR A 114 -1.92 -5.90 -10.53
N GLN A 115 -1.35 -6.51 -9.49
CA GLN A 115 -0.76 -5.76 -8.39
C GLN A 115 0.33 -4.80 -8.89
N GLN A 116 1.23 -5.26 -9.77
CA GLN A 116 2.32 -4.43 -10.29
C GLN A 116 1.83 -3.41 -11.33
N GLU A 117 0.83 -3.73 -12.14
CA GLU A 117 0.21 -2.78 -13.08
C GLU A 117 -0.34 -1.57 -12.32
N ILE A 118 -1.09 -1.79 -11.23
CA ILE A 118 -1.53 -0.71 -10.33
C ILE A 118 -0.34 0.00 -9.67
N LEU A 119 0.58 -0.72 -9.02
CA LEU A 119 1.66 -0.09 -8.25
C LEU A 119 2.65 0.71 -9.11
N ASN A 120 2.73 0.41 -10.41
CA ASN A 120 3.60 1.10 -11.36
C ASN A 120 2.96 2.32 -12.03
N ILE A 121 1.69 2.64 -11.78
CA ILE A 121 1.11 3.94 -12.14
C ILE A 121 2.00 5.05 -11.60
N ASP A 122 2.36 6.05 -12.42
CA ASP A 122 3.36 7.09 -12.08
C ASP A 122 3.09 7.74 -10.72
N ALA A 123 1.83 8.11 -10.45
CA ALA A 123 1.43 8.73 -9.20
C ALA A 123 1.53 7.80 -7.98
N LEU A 124 1.47 6.48 -8.16
CA LEU A 124 1.70 5.50 -7.10
C LEU A 124 3.19 5.17 -6.96
N LYS A 125 3.94 5.07 -8.06
CA LYS A 125 5.39 4.91 -8.02
C LYS A 125 6.06 6.06 -7.24
N ARG A 126 5.66 7.29 -7.54
CA ARG A 126 6.10 8.53 -6.88
C ARG A 126 5.13 9.03 -5.80
N SER A 127 4.49 8.10 -5.08
CA SER A 127 3.43 8.45 -4.13
C SER A 127 3.85 9.47 -3.08
N SER A 128 5.11 9.49 -2.64
CA SER A 128 5.62 10.48 -1.66
C SER A 128 5.46 11.93 -2.10
N GLU A 129 5.39 12.19 -3.40
CA GLU A 129 5.17 13.51 -4.00
C GLU A 129 3.70 13.77 -4.35
N ALA A 130 2.88 12.72 -4.34
CA ALA A 130 1.46 12.75 -4.68
C ALA A 130 0.59 13.18 -3.48
N SER A 131 -0.74 13.13 -3.67
CA SER A 131 -1.70 13.44 -2.61
C SER A 131 -1.63 12.45 -1.44
N ALA A 132 -2.09 12.87 -0.25
CA ALA A 132 -2.18 12.01 0.92
C ALA A 132 -3.08 10.78 0.69
N ASP A 133 -4.18 10.95 -0.06
CA ASP A 133 -5.07 9.85 -0.43
C ASP A 133 -4.38 8.85 -1.36
N THR A 134 -3.58 9.31 -2.32
CA THR A 134 -2.76 8.45 -3.20
C THR A 134 -1.73 7.63 -2.40
N GLN A 135 -1.06 8.26 -1.42
CA GLN A 135 -0.13 7.57 -0.52
C GLN A 135 -0.83 6.51 0.33
N THR A 136 -1.98 6.87 0.88
CA THR A 136 -2.80 5.98 1.72
C THR A 136 -3.29 4.79 0.91
N PHE A 137 -3.82 5.04 -0.29
CA PHE A 137 -4.25 3.99 -1.21
C PHE A 137 -3.10 3.03 -1.53
N LYS A 138 -1.94 3.53 -1.97
CA LYS A 138 -0.78 2.67 -2.28
C LYS A 138 -0.44 1.75 -1.11
N LYS A 139 -0.28 2.32 0.08
CA LYS A 139 0.11 1.57 1.28
C LYS A 139 -0.90 0.46 1.59
N VAL A 140 -2.18 0.82 1.64
CA VAL A 140 -3.23 -0.14 2.01
C VAL A 140 -3.42 -1.18 0.91
N PHE A 141 -3.39 -0.79 -0.36
CA PHE A 141 -3.48 -1.70 -1.50
C PHE A 141 -2.33 -2.71 -1.50
N THR A 142 -1.07 -2.27 -1.29
CA THR A 142 0.08 -3.19 -1.18
C THR A 142 -0.12 -4.20 -0.05
N GLU A 143 -0.49 -3.74 1.15
CA GLU A 143 -0.69 -4.62 2.30
C GLU A 143 -1.84 -5.62 2.11
N TRP A 144 -2.95 -5.17 1.49
CA TRP A 144 -4.14 -5.99 1.23
C TRP A 144 -3.91 -7.02 0.13
N SER A 145 -3.33 -6.60 -1.00
CA SER A 145 -3.07 -7.48 -2.15
C SER A 145 -1.99 -8.52 -1.83
N ASP A 146 -0.91 -8.13 -1.13
CA ASP A 146 0.10 -9.06 -0.63
C ASP A 146 -0.54 -10.14 0.25
N PHE A 147 -1.40 -9.73 1.18
CA PHE A 147 -2.06 -10.67 2.07
C PHE A 147 -2.94 -11.68 1.31
N LYS A 148 -3.75 -11.22 0.36
CA LYS A 148 -4.59 -12.11 -0.47
C LYS A 148 -3.75 -13.11 -1.27
N ILE A 149 -2.68 -12.65 -1.93
CA ILE A 149 -1.77 -13.51 -2.71
C ILE A 149 -1.04 -14.50 -1.80
N GLN A 150 -0.46 -14.03 -0.69
CA GLN A 150 0.30 -14.89 0.23
C GLN A 150 -0.59 -15.95 0.87
N ARG A 151 -1.84 -15.63 1.18
CA ARG A 151 -2.78 -16.61 1.72
C ARG A 151 -3.02 -17.76 0.73
N ILE A 152 -3.22 -17.46 -0.56
CA ILE A 152 -3.38 -18.48 -1.61
C ILE A 152 -2.09 -19.32 -1.74
N GLN A 153 -0.93 -18.67 -1.79
CA GLN A 153 0.38 -19.36 -1.86
C GLN A 153 0.57 -20.34 -0.69
N VAL A 154 0.27 -19.90 0.54
CA VAL A 154 0.42 -20.72 1.74
C VAL A 154 -0.52 -21.91 1.70
N THR A 155 -1.77 -21.74 1.24
CA THR A 155 -2.72 -22.84 1.16
C THR A 155 -2.27 -23.91 0.16
N ILE A 156 -1.79 -23.53 -1.03
CA ILE A 156 -1.28 -24.52 -2.00
C ILE A 156 0.03 -25.17 -1.51
N ASP A 157 0.91 -24.42 -0.83
CA ASP A 157 2.11 -24.98 -0.21
C ASP A 157 1.76 -26.05 0.85
N LEU A 158 0.75 -25.79 1.68
CA LEU A 158 0.27 -26.75 2.68
C LEU A 158 -0.30 -28.02 2.05
N LEU A 159 -1.02 -27.92 0.94
CA LEU A 159 -1.49 -29.08 0.17
C LEU A 159 -0.33 -29.92 -0.37
N ASN A 160 0.79 -29.29 -0.70
CA ASN A 160 2.04 -29.95 -1.08
C ASN A 160 2.91 -30.40 0.12
N GLY A 161 2.42 -30.30 1.35
CA GLY A 161 3.15 -30.69 2.57
C GLY A 161 4.26 -29.72 2.98
N LYS A 162 4.35 -28.53 2.39
CA LYS A 162 5.34 -27.49 2.72
C LYS A 162 4.81 -26.59 3.84
N LYS A 163 5.48 -26.59 5.00
CA LYS A 163 5.00 -25.87 6.21
C LYS A 163 5.69 -24.53 6.49
N ASP A 164 6.81 -24.26 5.83
CA ASP A 164 7.63 -23.07 6.12
C ASP A 164 6.89 -21.76 5.80
N SER A 165 6.12 -21.73 4.71
CA SER A 165 5.34 -20.56 4.32
C SER A 165 4.20 -20.28 5.30
N GLU A 166 3.56 -21.29 5.87
CA GLU A 166 2.53 -21.12 6.91
C GLU A 166 3.12 -20.49 8.19
N ALA A 167 4.28 -20.98 8.63
CA ALA A 167 4.97 -20.44 9.80
C ALA A 167 5.36 -18.96 9.58
N ALA A 168 5.93 -18.63 8.41
CA ALA A 168 6.24 -17.26 8.03
C ALA A 168 4.99 -16.38 7.94
N PHE A 169 3.88 -16.93 7.42
CA PHE A 169 2.61 -16.21 7.29
C PHE A 169 2.00 -15.87 8.65
N LYS A 170 1.97 -16.81 9.60
CA LYS A 170 1.50 -16.56 10.98
C LYS A 170 2.35 -15.50 11.70
N LYS A 171 3.67 -15.50 11.46
CA LYS A 171 4.59 -14.48 12.02
C LYS A 171 4.37 -13.11 11.38
N ARG A 172 4.12 -13.03 10.08
CA ARG A 172 3.87 -11.75 9.39
C ARG A 172 2.47 -11.20 9.71
N TYR A 173 1.46 -12.07 9.81
CA TYR A 173 0.06 -11.73 9.98
C TYR A 173 -0.53 -12.41 11.22
N HIS A 174 -0.15 -11.95 12.41
CA HIS A 174 -0.53 -12.56 13.70
C HIS A 174 -2.03 -12.77 13.88
N ASN A 175 -2.85 -11.77 13.53
CA ASN A 175 -4.31 -11.87 13.60
C ASN A 175 -4.91 -11.67 12.20
N GLN A 176 -4.97 -12.76 11.44
CA GLN A 176 -5.31 -12.76 10.01
C GLN A 176 -6.73 -12.26 9.75
N ILE A 177 -7.70 -12.60 10.60
CA ILE A 177 -9.10 -12.18 10.47
C ILE A 177 -9.20 -10.66 10.66
N ILE A 178 -8.60 -10.13 11.73
CA ILE A 178 -8.59 -8.69 11.99
C ILE A 178 -7.80 -7.95 10.91
N PHE A 179 -6.67 -8.50 10.46
CA PHE A 179 -5.91 -7.92 9.36
C PHE A 179 -6.74 -7.83 8.09
N LYS A 180 -7.38 -8.95 7.68
CA LYS A 180 -8.28 -8.98 6.51
C LYS A 180 -9.34 -7.89 6.61
N LYS A 181 -10.11 -7.86 7.71
CA LYS A 181 -11.18 -6.88 7.91
C LYS A 181 -10.67 -5.45 7.84
N VAL A 182 -9.66 -5.12 8.66
CA VAL A 182 -9.12 -3.75 8.75
C VAL A 182 -8.53 -3.28 7.43
N ARG A 183 -7.87 -4.15 6.66
CA ARG A 183 -7.30 -3.77 5.36
C ARG A 183 -8.35 -3.61 4.29
N THR A 184 -9.35 -4.49 4.25
CA THR A 184 -10.49 -4.34 3.33
C THR A 184 -11.23 -3.03 3.60
N ASP A 185 -11.57 -2.73 4.86
CA ASP A 185 -12.30 -1.49 5.23
C ASP A 185 -11.49 -0.23 4.87
N LYS A 186 -10.19 -0.24 5.16
CA LYS A 186 -9.30 0.88 4.81
C LYS A 186 -9.11 1.02 3.31
N LEU A 187 -9.07 -0.09 2.57
CA LEU A 187 -8.92 -0.06 1.11
C LEU A 187 -10.19 0.52 0.48
N GLN A 188 -11.37 0.09 0.94
CA GLN A 188 -12.65 0.65 0.49
C GLN A 188 -12.72 2.16 0.76
N THR A 189 -12.30 2.60 1.95
CA THR A 189 -12.25 4.03 2.29
C THR A 189 -11.29 4.78 1.36
N ALA A 190 -10.11 4.24 1.08
CA ALA A 190 -9.14 4.86 0.18
C ALA A 190 -9.65 4.94 -1.27
N LEU A 191 -10.35 3.90 -1.75
CA LEU A 191 -11.01 3.90 -3.06
C LEU A 191 -12.08 5.00 -3.14
N ASN A 192 -12.90 5.14 -2.10
CA ASN A 192 -13.93 6.17 -2.01
C ASN A 192 -13.31 7.58 -2.05
N ASN A 193 -12.23 7.83 -1.31
CA ASN A 193 -11.52 9.11 -1.31
C ASN A 193 -10.94 9.45 -2.68
N LEU A 194 -10.41 8.44 -3.39
CA LEU A 194 -9.92 8.58 -4.77
C LEU A 194 -11.04 8.66 -5.81
N LYS A 195 -12.30 8.53 -5.39
CA LYS A 195 -13.50 8.48 -6.25
C LYS A 195 -13.46 7.35 -7.28
N VAL A 196 -12.84 6.23 -6.92
CA VAL A 196 -12.90 5.00 -7.70
C VAL A 196 -14.21 4.31 -7.35
N GLY A 197 -15.18 4.33 -8.26
CA GLY A 197 -16.49 3.70 -8.09
C GLY A 197 -16.42 2.18 -8.17
N TYR A 198 -15.76 1.57 -7.20
CA TYR A 198 -15.62 0.13 -7.02
C TYR A 198 -15.87 -0.26 -5.56
N GLN A 199 -16.66 -1.31 -5.36
CA GLN A 199 -16.98 -1.85 -4.04
C GLN A 199 -16.37 -3.25 -3.94
N LEU A 200 -15.42 -3.41 -3.03
CA LEU A 200 -14.73 -4.68 -2.78
C LEU A 200 -15.74 -5.77 -2.42
N LEU A 201 -15.55 -6.99 -2.92
CA LEU A 201 -16.45 -8.11 -2.67
C LEU A 201 -16.67 -8.37 -1.17
N ASP A 202 -15.59 -8.33 -0.39
CA ASP A 202 -15.64 -8.53 1.07
C ASP A 202 -16.37 -7.39 1.82
N SER A 203 -16.61 -6.25 1.17
CA SER A 203 -17.30 -5.07 1.72
C SER A 203 -18.79 -5.00 1.38
N GLN A 204 -19.34 -5.98 0.66
CA GLN A 204 -20.74 -6.01 0.22
C GLN A 204 -21.70 -6.68 1.25
N LYS A 205 -21.41 -6.53 2.55
CA LYS A 205 -22.21 -7.13 3.63
C LYS A 205 -23.30 -6.21 4.16
#